data_AF-A0A2V6GQQ8-F1
#
_entry.id   AF-A0A2V6GQQ8-F1
#
_cell.length_a   1.000
_cell.length_b   1.000
_cell.length_c   1.000
_cell.angle_alpha   90.00
_cell.angle_beta   90.00
_cell.angle_gamma   90.00
#
_symmetry.space_group_name_H-M   'P 1'
#
loop_
_entity.id
_entity.type
_entity.pdbx_description
1 polymer ?
#
loop_
_entity_poly.entity_id
_entity_poly.type
_entity_poly.pdbx_seq_one_letter_code
_entity_poly.pdbx_strand_id
1 'polypeptide(L)'
;MQTNSTEPSESSANTAHDIVFQCPHCRTTLKLDRATAGTTLKCESCQQLIRVPRSRSAKKISSKTEPTNQEPMADLEHRLKENESQRTEITGYINQHNIQLHRWQLQLQTLNERKQQLEVELASRKTWLG
;
A
#
# COMPACT_ATOMS: atom_id res chain seq x y z
N MET A 1 64.60 4.56 8.28
CA MET A 1 63.91 5.09 7.07
C MET A 1 63.46 3.87 6.29
N GLN A 2 62.15 3.60 6.24
CA GLN A 2 61.33 3.66 5.00
C GLN A 2 61.68 2.51 4.04
N THR A 3 60.79 1.64 3.55
CA THR A 3 59.33 1.64 3.41
C THR A 3 58.93 0.20 3.05
N ASN A 4 57.97 -0.43 3.75
CA ASN A 4 57.34 -1.64 3.22
C ASN A 4 56.05 -1.24 2.50
N SER A 5 56.19 -0.90 1.24
CA SER A 5 55.10 -0.83 0.28
C SER A 5 54.84 -2.24 -0.21
N THR A 6 53.74 -2.86 0.19
CA THR A 6 53.21 -4.04 -0.51
C THR A 6 51.70 -4.06 -0.38
N GLU A 7 51.06 -3.21 -1.18
CA GLU A 7 49.92 -3.65 -2.00
C GLU A 7 50.45 -3.58 -3.45
N PRO A 8 50.08 -4.51 -4.36
CA PRO A 8 48.67 -4.77 -4.63
C PRO A 8 48.29 -6.20 -5.07
N SER A 9 46.96 -6.38 -5.14
CA SER A 9 46.23 -7.10 -6.20
C SER A 9 46.26 -8.64 -6.29
N GLU A 10 45.04 -9.18 -6.13
CA GLU A 10 44.40 -10.22 -6.94
C GLU A 10 44.83 -11.69 -6.77
N SER A 11 43.91 -12.52 -6.25
CA SER A 11 43.58 -13.80 -6.91
C SER A 11 42.27 -14.41 -6.40
N SER A 12 41.25 -14.29 -7.24
CA SER A 12 39.98 -15.00 -7.21
C SER A 12 40.15 -16.53 -7.16
N ALA A 13 39.53 -17.19 -6.16
CA ALA A 13 39.06 -18.58 -6.27
C ALA A 13 38.23 -19.02 -5.04
N ASN A 14 37.15 -18.33 -4.69
CA ASN A 14 36.07 -18.97 -3.93
C ASN A 14 34.71 -18.26 -4.12
N THR A 15 34.12 -18.40 -5.31
CA THR A 15 32.78 -17.87 -5.65
C THR A 15 31.64 -18.49 -4.82
N ALA A 16 31.93 -19.36 -3.86
CA ALA A 16 30.95 -20.00 -2.97
C ALA A 16 30.72 -19.24 -1.64
N HIS A 17 31.44 -18.14 -1.37
CA HIS A 17 31.41 -17.44 -0.08
C HIS A 17 31.11 -15.94 -0.15
N ASP A 18 30.59 -15.41 -1.25
CA ASP A 18 30.27 -13.98 -1.32
C ASP A 18 28.88 -13.67 -0.71
N ILE A 19 28.78 -12.59 0.06
CA ILE A 19 27.52 -11.98 0.52
C ILE A 19 27.25 -10.74 -0.33
N VAL A 20 26.09 -10.72 -0.98
CA VAL A 20 25.59 -9.55 -1.72
C VAL A 20 24.44 -8.92 -0.93
N PHE A 21 24.54 -7.63 -0.63
CA PHE A 21 23.48 -6.87 0.04
C PHE A 21 23.51 -5.39 -0.35
N GLN A 22 22.42 -4.67 -0.11
CA GLN A 22 22.34 -3.24 -0.39
C GLN A 22 22.72 -2.41 0.85
N CYS A 23 23.50 -1.35 0.63
CA CYS A 23 23.81 -0.38 1.68
C CYS A 23 22.53 0.31 2.20
N PRO A 24 22.28 0.38 3.51
CA PRO A 24 21.07 1.01 4.06
C PRO A 24 21.02 2.54 3.86
N HIS A 25 22.15 3.19 3.55
CA HIS A 25 22.22 4.64 3.39
C HIS A 25 22.06 5.09 1.93
N CYS A 26 22.78 4.44 1.01
CA CYS A 26 22.80 4.85 -0.40
C CYS A 26 22.19 3.83 -1.35
N ARG A 27 21.76 2.66 -0.86
CA ARG A 27 21.17 1.56 -1.64
C ARG A 27 22.08 0.97 -2.72
N THR A 28 23.37 1.30 -2.72
CA THR A 28 24.34 0.62 -3.59
C THR A 28 24.47 -0.84 -3.19
N THR A 29 24.44 -1.73 -4.19
CA THR A 29 24.72 -3.15 -4.02
C THR A 29 26.20 -3.36 -3.74
N LEU A 30 26.51 -3.95 -2.59
CA LEU A 30 27.86 -4.28 -2.16
C LEU A 30 28.03 -5.80 -2.18
N LYS A 31 29.17 -6.24 -2.70
CA LYS A 31 29.56 -7.65 -2.76
C LYS A 31 30.81 -7.83 -1.92
N LEU A 32 30.69 -8.57 -0.83
CA LEU A 32 31.73 -8.71 0.18
C LEU A 32 31.90 -10.18 0.55
N ASP A 33 33.09 -10.56 1.00
CA ASP A 33 33.37 -11.93 1.46
C ASP A 33 32.52 -12.24 2.72
N ARG A 34 31.94 -13.44 2.81
CA ARG A 34 31.27 -13.96 4.01
C ARG A 34 32.15 -13.96 5.25
N ALA A 35 33.48 -13.94 5.12
CA ALA A 35 34.37 -13.69 6.25
C ALA A 35 34.10 -12.33 6.94
N THR A 36 33.67 -11.32 6.18
CA THR A 36 33.31 -10.00 6.72
C THR A 36 31.92 -9.95 7.35
N ALA A 37 31.16 -11.06 7.34
CA ALA A 37 29.81 -11.10 7.85
C ALA A 37 29.73 -10.78 9.37
N GLY A 38 28.98 -9.74 9.72
CA GLY A 38 28.84 -9.25 11.09
C GLY A 38 29.88 -8.25 11.53
N THR A 39 30.83 -7.89 10.67
CA THR A 39 31.75 -6.77 10.88
C THR A 39 31.10 -5.45 10.47
N THR A 40 31.71 -4.34 10.89
CA THR A 40 31.32 -2.99 10.46
C THR A 40 32.40 -2.45 9.54
N LEU A 41 32.01 -1.97 8.36
CA LEU A 41 32.92 -1.39 7.36
C LEU A 41 32.34 -0.10 6.80
N LYS A 42 33.16 0.68 6.10
CA LYS A 42 32.69 1.89 5.40
C LYS A 42 32.20 1.52 4.01
N CYS A 43 31.02 2.00 3.64
CA CYS A 43 30.50 1.85 2.29
C CYS A 43 31.39 2.59 1.28
N GLU A 44 31.77 1.94 0.18
CA GLU A 44 32.62 2.55 -0.87
C GLU A 44 31.93 3.74 -1.57
N SER A 45 30.61 3.72 -1.68
CA SER A 45 29.85 4.77 -2.37
C SER A 45 29.57 5.99 -1.50
N CYS A 46 29.16 5.79 -0.24
CA CYS A 46 28.69 6.88 0.63
C CYS A 46 29.57 7.10 1.87
N GLN A 47 30.60 6.27 2.05
CA GLN A 47 31.58 6.34 3.16
C GLN A 47 30.98 6.17 4.56
N GLN A 48 29.69 5.85 4.65
CA GLN A 48 29.01 5.59 5.92
C GLN A 48 29.36 4.22 6.47
N LEU A 49 29.40 4.13 7.81
CA LEU A 49 29.63 2.89 8.54
C LEU A 49 28.40 1.99 8.40
N ILE A 50 28.59 0.84 7.77
CA ILE A 50 27.56 -0.17 7.55
C ILE A 50 27.95 -1.46 8.26
N ARG A 51 26.95 -2.13 8.83
CA ARG A 51 27.14 -3.44 9.45
C ARG A 51 26.76 -4.53 8.45
N VAL A 52 27.72 -5.38 8.11
CA VAL A 52 27.50 -6.50 7.19
C VAL A 52 26.55 -7.50 7.83
N PRO A 53 25.43 -7.86 7.18
CA PRO A 53 24.53 -8.86 7.73
C PRO A 53 25.23 -10.22 7.82
N ARG A 54 25.20 -10.84 9.01
CA ARG A 54 25.59 -12.25 9.15
C ARG A 54 24.58 -13.10 8.38
N SER A 55 25.02 -13.78 7.32
CA SER A 55 24.20 -14.79 6.64
C SER A 55 23.97 -15.98 7.58
N ARG A 56 23.05 -15.83 8.54
CA ARG A 56 22.30 -16.91 9.14
C ARG A 56 20.97 -16.89 8.40
N SER A 57 20.70 -17.91 7.60
CA SER A 57 19.44 -18.11 6.88
C SER A 57 18.27 -17.47 7.63
N ALA A 58 17.72 -16.41 7.04
CA ALA A 58 16.43 -15.79 7.38
C ALA A 58 16.00 -15.85 8.86
N LYS A 59 16.85 -15.44 9.82
CA LYS A 59 16.39 -15.28 11.20
C LYS A 59 15.67 -13.94 11.36
N LYS A 60 14.36 -14.00 11.05
CA LYS A 60 13.25 -13.22 11.62
C LYS A 60 13.62 -11.80 12.06
N ILE A 61 13.41 -10.87 11.13
CA ILE A 61 13.13 -9.48 11.48
C ILE A 61 11.77 -9.50 12.20
N SER A 62 11.84 -9.31 13.51
CA SER A 62 10.90 -8.60 14.37
C SER A 62 9.42 -8.63 13.92
N SER A 63 8.70 -9.63 14.43
CA SER A 63 7.25 -9.72 14.40
C SER A 63 6.61 -8.55 15.17
N LYS A 64 6.04 -7.60 14.43
CA LYS A 64 4.78 -6.96 14.82
C LYS A 64 3.76 -7.43 13.77
N THR A 65 3.09 -8.52 14.15
CA THR A 65 1.86 -9.08 13.57
C THR A 65 1.80 -9.22 12.05
N GLU A 66 2.20 -10.38 11.54
CA GLU A 66 1.74 -10.88 10.24
C GLU A 66 1.50 -12.40 10.36
N PRO A 67 0.38 -12.91 9.81
CA PRO A 67 -0.34 -14.03 10.37
C PRO A 67 0.32 -15.36 10.02
N THR A 68 0.38 -16.22 11.03
CA THR A 68 0.55 -17.65 10.84
C THR A 68 -0.53 -18.14 9.88
N ASN A 69 -0.14 -18.82 8.81
CA ASN A 69 -1.00 -19.37 7.76
C ASN A 69 -1.88 -20.56 8.24
N GLN A 70 -2.42 -20.45 9.45
CA GLN A 70 -3.32 -21.38 10.13
C GLN A 70 -4.17 -20.55 11.10
N GLU A 71 -5.08 -19.73 10.58
CA GLU A 71 -6.15 -19.19 11.43
C GLU A 71 -7.00 -20.37 11.94
N PRO A 72 -7.28 -20.47 13.25
CA PRO A 72 -8.19 -21.49 13.76
C PRO A 72 -9.55 -21.34 13.06
N MET A 73 -10.16 -22.44 12.61
CA MET A 73 -11.45 -22.44 11.91
C MET A 73 -12.53 -21.59 12.61
N ALA A 74 -12.54 -21.59 13.95
CA ALA A 74 -13.47 -20.79 14.75
C ALA A 74 -13.28 -19.27 14.59
N ASP A 75 -12.06 -18.80 14.37
CA ASP A 75 -11.78 -17.38 14.12
C ASP A 75 -12.31 -16.97 12.73
N LEU A 76 -12.10 -17.81 11.72
CA LEU A 76 -12.66 -17.61 10.38
C LEU A 76 -14.18 -17.60 10.39
N GLU A 77 -14.82 -18.51 11.11
CA GLU A 77 -16.28 -18.56 11.27
C GLU A 77 -16.83 -17.29 11.94
N HIS A 78 -16.17 -16.83 13.02
CA HIS A 78 -16.56 -15.59 13.69
C HIS A 78 -16.46 -14.38 12.75
N ARG A 79 -15.34 -14.26 12.02
CA ARG A 79 -15.13 -13.19 11.05
C ARG A 79 -16.14 -13.23 9.91
N LEU A 80 -16.51 -14.42 9.45
CA LEU A 80 -17.54 -14.60 8.42
C LEU A 80 -18.90 -14.10 8.93
N LYS A 81 -19.29 -14.47 10.14
CA LYS A 81 -20.55 -14.01 10.74
C LYS A 81 -20.59 -12.49 10.91
N GLU A 82 -19.48 -11.89 11.37
CA GLU A 82 -19.36 -10.44 11.47
C GLU A 82 -19.48 -9.79 10.08
N ASN A 83 -18.83 -10.36 9.06
CA ASN A 83 -18.94 -9.87 7.69
C ASN A 83 -20.37 -9.99 7.15
N GLU A 84 -21.09 -11.09 7.42
CA GLU A 84 -22.49 -11.26 7.05
C GLU A 84 -23.40 -10.20 7.70
N SER A 85 -23.13 -9.87 8.97
CA SER A 85 -23.82 -8.77 9.66
C SER A 85 -23.58 -7.44 8.96
N GLN A 86 -22.32 -7.10 8.71
CA GLN A 86 -21.94 -5.86 8.02
C GLN A 86 -22.56 -5.78 6.62
N ARG A 87 -22.57 -6.88 5.86
CA ARG A 87 -23.20 -6.94 4.54
C ARG A 87 -24.69 -6.65 4.60
N THR A 88 -25.37 -7.16 5.63
CA THR A 88 -26.80 -6.94 5.83
C THR A 88 -27.08 -5.47 6.14
N GLU A 89 -26.28 -4.85 7.01
CA GLU A 89 -26.40 -3.42 7.34
C GLU A 89 -26.19 -2.53 6.11
N ILE A 90 -25.10 -2.76 5.36
CA ILE A 90 -24.79 -1.99 4.14
C ILE A 90 -25.91 -2.14 3.11
N THR A 91 -26.46 -3.34 2.95
CA THR A 91 -27.61 -3.58 2.05
C THR A 91 -28.83 -2.77 2.50
N GLY A 92 -29.09 -2.70 3.81
CA GLY A 92 -30.14 -1.85 4.38
C GLY A 92 -29.95 -0.37 4.03
N TYR A 93 -28.74 0.16 4.20
CA TYR A 93 -28.43 1.55 3.84
C TYR A 93 -28.61 1.82 2.36
N ILE A 94 -28.18 0.91 1.48
CA ILE A 94 -28.38 1.05 0.03
C ILE A 94 -29.86 1.16 -0.29
N ASN A 95 -30.69 0.28 0.28
CA ASN A 95 -32.14 0.28 0.06
C ASN A 95 -32.77 1.59 0.55
N GLN A 96 -32.38 2.07 1.73
CA GLN A 96 -32.86 3.34 2.27
C GLN A 96 -32.49 4.52 1.35
N HIS A 97 -31.25 4.59 0.88
CA HIS A 97 -30.81 5.65 -0.02
C HIS A 97 -31.53 5.59 -1.37
N ASN A 98 -31.81 4.40 -1.90
CA ASN A 98 -32.59 4.23 -3.12
C ASN A 98 -34.01 4.81 -2.97
N ILE A 99 -34.67 4.55 -1.83
CA ILE A 99 -36.00 5.12 -1.55
C ILE A 99 -35.94 6.65 -1.48
N GLN A 100 -34.93 7.20 -0.80
CA GLN A 100 -34.75 8.65 -0.72
C GLN A 100 -34.53 9.26 -2.11
N LEU A 101 -33.62 8.68 -2.89
CA LEU A 101 -33.33 9.11 -4.25
C LEU A 101 -34.58 9.10 -5.11
N HIS A 102 -35.37 8.02 -5.06
CA HIS A 102 -36.61 7.92 -5.81
C HIS A 102 -37.61 9.01 -5.43
N ARG A 103 -37.77 9.28 -4.13
CA ARG A 103 -38.62 10.38 -3.65
C ARG A 103 -38.17 11.74 -4.21
N TRP A 104 -36.87 12.03 -4.16
CA TRP A 104 -36.33 13.27 -4.71
C TRP A 104 -36.52 13.36 -6.23
N GLN A 105 -36.39 12.25 -6.95
CA GLN A 105 -36.67 12.19 -8.39
C GLN A 105 -38.13 12.54 -8.69
N LEU A 106 -39.08 12.01 -7.92
CA LEU A 106 -40.50 12.33 -8.07
C LEU A 106 -40.77 13.82 -7.79
N GLN A 107 -40.18 14.37 -6.72
CA GLN A 107 -40.31 15.80 -6.42
C GLN A 107 -39.74 16.68 -7.54
N LEU A 108 -38.60 16.29 -8.10
CA LEU A 108 -38.01 16.98 -9.24
C LEU A 108 -38.91 16.93 -10.47
N GLN A 109 -39.52 15.77 -10.75
CA GLN A 109 -40.47 15.62 -11.85
C GLN A 109 -41.68 16.57 -11.67
N THR A 110 -42.28 16.60 -10.48
CA THR A 110 -43.40 17.51 -10.18
C THR A 110 -43.02 18.98 -10.38
N LEU A 111 -41.81 19.38 -9.96
CA LEU A 111 -41.33 20.76 -10.16
C LEU A 111 -41.11 21.08 -11.64
N ASN A 112 -40.60 20.13 -12.42
CA ASN A 112 -40.42 20.31 -13.86
C ASN A 112 -41.76 20.46 -14.59
N GLU A 113 -42.75 19.65 -14.25
CA GLU A 113 -44.12 19.77 -14.79
C GLU A 113 -44.72 21.13 -14.44
N ARG A 114 -44.58 21.58 -13.18
CA ARG A 114 -45.06 22.90 -12.76
C ARG A 114 -44.36 24.04 -13.51
N LYS A 115 -43.05 23.92 -13.70
CA LYS A 115 -42.27 24.89 -14.49
C LYS A 115 -42.81 25.00 -15.91
N GLN A 116 -43.04 23.88 -16.60
CA GLN A 116 -43.58 23.88 -17.96
C GLN A 116 -44.95 24.56 -18.02
N GLN A 117 -45.85 24.28 -17.06
CA GLN A 117 -47.15 24.96 -16.99
C GLN A 117 -47.00 26.48 -16.85
N LEU A 118 -46.09 26.93 -15.99
CA LEU A 118 -45.82 28.36 -15.78
C LEU A 118 -45.21 29.01 -17.03
N GLU A 119 -44.33 28.32 -17.74
CA GLU A 119 -43.76 28.80 -19.01
C GLU A 119 -44.84 28.98 -20.08
N VAL A 120 -45.79 28.03 -20.18
CA VAL A 120 -46.94 28.13 -21.09
C VAL A 120 -47.87 29.29 -20.70
N GLU A 121 -48.18 29.45 -19.41
CA GLU A 121 -49.01 30.56 -18.92
C GLU A 121 -48.34 31.91 -19.22
N LEU A 122 -47.02 32.02 -18.96
CA LEU A 122 -46.24 33.21 -19.24
C LEU A 122 -46.23 33.54 -20.73
N ALA A 123 -46.01 32.54 -21.60
CA ALA A 123 -46.04 32.71 -23.04
C ALA A 123 -47.41 33.20 -23.51
N SER A 124 -48.48 32.58 -23.02
CA SER A 124 -49.85 32.98 -23.32
C SER A 124 -50.12 34.43 -22.91
N ARG A 125 -49.77 34.83 -21.69
CA ARG A 125 -49.93 36.22 -21.24
C ARG A 125 -49.14 37.21 -22.10
N LYS A 126 -47.92 36.86 -22.51
CA LYS A 126 -47.11 37.70 -23.42
C LYS A 126 -47.77 37.87 -24.79
N THR A 127 -48.36 36.81 -25.35
CA THR A 127 -49.04 36.91 -26.66
C THR A 127 -50.29 37.78 -26.63
N TRP A 128 -50.95 37.95 -25.48
CA TRP A 128 -52.10 38.87 -25.33
C TRP A 128 -51.69 40.33 -25.08
N LEU A 129 -50.42 40.59 -24.74
CA LEU A 129 -49.90 41.92 -24.39
C LEU A 129 -49.09 42.60 -25.52
N GLY A 130 -48.72 41.85 -26.56
CA GLY A 130 -48.00 42.36 -27.74
C GLY A 130 -48.91 42.41 -28.96
#